data_AF-A0A396JPN3-F1
#
_entry.id   AF-A0A396JPN3-F1
#
_cell.length_a   1.000
_cell.length_b   1.000
_cell.length_c   1.000
_cell.angle_alpha   90.00
_cell.angle_beta   90.00
_cell.angle_gamma   90.00
#
_symmetry.space_group_name_H-M   'P 1'
#
loop_
_entity.id
_entity.type
_entity.pdbx_description
1 polymer ?
#
loop_
_entity_poly.entity_id
_entity_poly.type
_entity_poly.pdbx_seq_one_letter_code
_entity_poly.pdbx_strand_id
1 'polypeptide(L)'
;MNFGYQDKKDSCQACGKSGNLRSCKTCTYSFHTECLLSPLKSSRLDNWMCPECVSPLNDIDKILDCEMRPTVAGESDAENLRSKQSLTKQYLVKWKGLSYMHCGWVPEEEFLKVFRINQHLKTKVNNFHRKMGPVRKPDEDFVAIRPEWTTVHRILSCRDHGAEKEYLVKWKELPYDECHWELESDISLFQAEIERFNIFRSRSRKISYCKQKGSVSDDAELIKQQKEFQQYEHSPEFLSGGTLHLYQLEGLNFLRFSWSKQTHVILADEMGLGKTIQSIAFLASLLQENASPHLVVAPLSTLRNWEREFERWAPQMNVVCYVCWNFPSS
;
A
#
# COMPACT_ATOMS: atom_id res chain seq x y z
N MET A 1 -47.07 34.51 -31.22
CA MET A 1 -46.27 33.39 -31.75
C MET A 1 -45.48 32.82 -30.59
N ASN A 2 -45.97 31.72 -30.01
CA ASN A 2 -45.32 31.02 -28.91
C ASN A 2 -44.14 30.22 -29.46
N PHE A 3 -42.91 30.66 -29.20
CA PHE A 3 -41.74 29.81 -29.36
C PHE A 3 -41.70 28.86 -28.16
N GLY A 4 -42.21 27.64 -28.37
CA GLY A 4 -42.15 26.57 -27.39
C GLY A 4 -40.70 26.19 -27.10
N TYR A 5 -40.30 26.35 -25.84
CA TYR A 5 -39.13 25.67 -25.27
C TYR A 5 -39.42 24.16 -25.30
N GLN A 6 -38.90 23.43 -26.28
CA GLN A 6 -38.93 21.97 -26.27
C GLN A 6 -37.80 21.46 -25.35
N ASP A 7 -38.21 20.90 -24.22
CA ASP A 7 -37.38 20.09 -23.32
C ASP A 7 -36.67 18.97 -24.13
N LYS A 8 -35.33 19.03 -24.26
CA LYS A 8 -34.49 17.91 -24.75
C LYS A 8 -34.39 16.79 -23.68
N LYS A 9 -35.52 16.29 -23.16
CA LYS A 9 -35.53 15.26 -22.10
C LYS A 9 -35.74 13.83 -22.61
N ASP A 10 -36.14 13.65 -23.87
CA ASP A 10 -36.64 12.35 -24.37
C ASP A 10 -35.75 11.70 -25.45
N SER A 11 -34.46 12.05 -25.54
CA SER A 11 -33.53 11.42 -26.49
C SER A 11 -32.25 10.92 -25.83
N CYS A 12 -31.72 9.82 -26.35
CA CYS A 12 -30.44 9.26 -25.94
C CYS A 12 -29.30 10.22 -26.29
N GLN A 13 -28.48 10.60 -25.32
CA GLN A 13 -27.36 11.51 -25.55
C GLN A 13 -26.25 10.89 -26.43
N ALA A 14 -26.17 9.55 -26.52
CA ALA A 14 -25.18 8.87 -27.35
C ALA A 14 -25.61 8.68 -28.82
N CYS A 15 -26.91 8.48 -29.09
CA CYS A 15 -27.39 8.17 -30.45
C CYS A 15 -28.49 9.10 -30.98
N GLY A 16 -28.95 10.05 -30.17
CA GLY A 16 -29.97 11.05 -30.54
C GLY A 16 -31.40 10.50 -30.69
N LYS A 17 -31.61 9.19 -30.53
CA LYS A 17 -32.92 8.53 -30.70
C LYS A 17 -33.72 8.53 -29.40
N SER A 18 -35.03 8.69 -29.51
CA SER A 18 -35.99 8.48 -28.43
C SER A 18 -36.29 6.98 -28.25
N GLY A 19 -36.65 6.56 -27.02
CA GLY A 19 -36.88 5.14 -26.72
C GLY A 19 -36.77 4.79 -25.24
N ASN A 20 -36.40 3.54 -24.94
CA ASN A 20 -36.25 3.03 -23.57
C ASN A 20 -34.94 3.53 -22.94
N LEU A 21 -34.98 4.75 -22.42
CA LEU A 21 -33.83 5.48 -21.91
C LEU A 21 -33.67 5.30 -20.40
N ARG A 22 -32.42 5.16 -19.94
CA ARG A 22 -32.05 5.29 -18.53
C ARG A 22 -31.68 6.74 -18.24
N SER A 23 -32.40 7.37 -17.32
CA SER A 23 -32.11 8.73 -16.85
C SER A 23 -31.07 8.73 -15.73
N CYS A 24 -30.10 9.64 -15.80
CA CYS A 24 -29.09 9.83 -14.76
C CYS A 24 -29.73 10.41 -13.49
N LYS A 25 -29.26 10.00 -12.31
CA LYS A 25 -29.71 10.57 -11.02
C LYS A 25 -29.21 12.01 -10.79
N THR A 26 -28.04 12.36 -11.33
CA THR A 26 -27.31 13.59 -11.01
C THR A 26 -27.36 14.64 -12.12
N CYS A 27 -27.90 14.31 -13.30
CA CYS A 27 -28.06 15.25 -14.40
C CYS A 27 -29.31 14.94 -15.24
N THR A 28 -29.61 15.81 -16.20
CA THR A 28 -30.78 15.66 -17.09
C THR A 28 -30.51 14.72 -18.28
N TYR A 29 -29.37 14.02 -18.32
CA TYR A 29 -29.02 13.16 -19.45
C TYR A 29 -29.62 11.77 -19.31
N SER A 30 -30.00 11.23 -20.47
CA SER A 30 -30.60 9.92 -20.61
C SER A 30 -29.89 9.13 -21.69
N PHE A 31 -29.66 7.83 -21.48
CA PHE A 31 -28.92 6.96 -22.39
C PHE A 31 -29.64 5.62 -22.58
N HIS A 32 -29.56 5.03 -23.77
CA HIS A 32 -29.98 3.63 -23.97
C HIS A 32 -29.01 2.68 -23.29
N THR A 33 -29.53 1.61 -22.68
CA THR A 33 -28.71 0.55 -22.05
C THR A 33 -27.70 -0.09 -23.02
N GLU A 34 -28.05 -0.15 -24.31
CA GLU A 34 -27.20 -0.69 -25.38
C GLU A 34 -26.09 0.27 -25.82
N CYS A 35 -26.31 1.58 -25.64
CA CYS A 35 -25.33 2.63 -25.97
C CYS A 35 -24.29 2.86 -24.86
N LEU A 36 -24.35 2.08 -23.76
CA LEU A 36 -23.40 2.15 -22.65
C LEU A 36 -22.29 1.11 -22.84
N LEU A 37 -21.04 1.50 -22.53
CA LEU A 37 -19.90 0.58 -22.52
C LEU A 37 -20.10 -0.53 -21.45
N SER A 38 -19.62 -1.74 -21.72
CA SER A 38 -19.93 -2.97 -20.96
C SER A 38 -19.77 -2.92 -19.43
N PRO A 39 -18.83 -2.18 -18.82
CA PRO A 39 -18.75 -2.05 -17.35
C PRO A 39 -19.96 -1.31 -16.72
N LEU A 40 -20.69 -0.50 -17.49
CA LEU A 40 -21.81 0.33 -17.02
C LEU A 40 -23.18 -0.36 -17.19
N LYS A 41 -23.22 -1.53 -17.83
CA LYS A 41 -24.44 -2.31 -18.07
C LYS A 41 -24.93 -3.04 -16.80
N SER A 42 -24.04 -3.33 -15.85
CA SER A 42 -24.30 -4.20 -14.70
C SER A 42 -24.72 -3.46 -13.42
N SER A 43 -24.83 -2.13 -13.41
CA SER A 43 -25.19 -1.40 -12.20
C SER A 43 -26.67 -1.64 -11.82
N ARG A 44 -26.92 -1.87 -10.53
CA ARG A 44 -28.26 -2.02 -9.95
C ARG A 44 -29.13 -0.80 -10.27
N LEU A 45 -30.41 -1.06 -10.54
CA LEU A 45 -31.40 -0.15 -11.15
C LEU A 45 -31.65 1.16 -10.39
N ASP A 46 -31.37 1.24 -9.08
CA ASP A 46 -31.83 2.37 -8.26
C ASP A 46 -30.82 3.53 -8.11
N ASN A 47 -29.58 3.40 -8.57
CA ASN A 47 -28.53 4.44 -8.41
C ASN A 47 -27.61 4.58 -9.63
N TRP A 48 -28.17 4.57 -10.84
CA TRP A 48 -27.38 4.71 -12.06
C TRP A 48 -26.97 6.18 -12.32
N MET A 49 -25.68 6.39 -12.60
CA MET A 49 -25.10 7.67 -13.04
C MET A 49 -24.58 7.50 -14.48
N CYS A 50 -24.80 8.49 -15.33
CA CYS A 50 -24.40 8.41 -16.73
C CYS A 50 -22.88 8.53 -16.91
N PRO A 51 -22.30 8.11 -18.06
CA PRO A 51 -20.87 8.22 -18.33
C PRO A 51 -20.30 9.63 -18.13
N GLU A 52 -21.07 10.66 -18.48
CA GLU A 52 -20.70 12.07 -18.27
C GLU A 52 -20.63 12.48 -16.79
N CYS A 53 -21.38 11.79 -15.92
CA CYS A 53 -21.40 12.03 -14.48
C CYS A 53 -20.50 11.06 -13.70
N VAL A 54 -20.21 9.89 -14.25
CA VAL A 54 -19.15 8.98 -13.80
C VAL A 54 -17.84 9.48 -14.38
N SER A 55 -17.47 10.71 -14.03
CA SER A 55 -16.11 11.19 -14.28
C SER A 55 -15.19 10.57 -13.21
N PRO A 56 -14.05 9.98 -13.61
CA PRO A 56 -13.01 9.58 -12.65
C PRO A 56 -12.65 10.70 -11.66
N LEU A 57 -12.82 11.96 -12.08
CA LEU A 57 -12.54 13.15 -11.26
C LEU A 57 -13.43 13.31 -10.02
N ASN A 58 -14.53 12.57 -9.91
CA ASN A 58 -15.33 12.53 -8.67
C ASN A 58 -14.66 11.68 -7.58
N ASP A 59 -13.79 10.75 -7.96
CA ASP A 59 -13.06 9.86 -7.06
C ASP A 59 -11.64 10.34 -6.78
N ILE A 60 -11.40 11.65 -6.85
CA ILE A 60 -10.11 12.24 -6.48
C ILE A 60 -9.94 12.22 -4.97
N ASP A 61 -8.86 11.59 -4.49
CA ASP A 61 -8.43 11.65 -3.10
C ASP A 61 -7.61 12.91 -2.85
N LYS A 62 -6.54 13.15 -3.62
CA LYS A 62 -5.64 14.31 -3.44
C LYS A 62 -5.18 14.85 -4.79
N ILE A 63 -4.90 16.16 -4.83
CA ILE A 63 -4.16 16.80 -5.93
C ILE A 63 -2.74 16.99 -5.41
N LEU A 64 -1.77 16.38 -6.09
CA LEU A 64 -0.38 16.29 -5.65
C LEU A 64 0.47 17.42 -6.22
N ASP A 65 0.28 17.72 -7.51
CA ASP A 65 1.06 18.73 -8.21
C ASP A 65 0.29 19.35 -9.39
N CYS A 66 0.82 20.44 -9.92
CA CYS A 66 0.30 21.16 -11.07
C CYS A 66 1.44 21.68 -11.94
N GLU A 67 1.48 21.27 -13.21
CA GLU A 67 2.53 21.65 -14.15
C GLU A 67 1.94 22.04 -15.50
N MET A 68 2.63 22.93 -16.21
CA MET A 68 2.32 23.26 -17.61
C MET A 68 3.04 22.24 -18.50
N ARG A 69 2.29 21.37 -19.18
CA ARG A 69 2.84 20.29 -20.00
C ARG A 69 2.44 20.43 -21.46
N PRO A 70 3.31 20.04 -22.41
CA PRO A 70 2.95 20.01 -23.82
C PRO A 70 1.88 18.93 -24.05
N THR A 71 0.84 19.27 -24.80
CA THR A 71 -0.22 18.31 -25.14
C THR A 71 0.26 17.46 -26.31
N VAL A 72 0.36 16.14 -26.15
CA VAL A 72 0.61 15.23 -27.27
C VAL A 72 -0.68 15.14 -28.06
N ALA A 73 -0.74 15.79 -29.22
CA ALA A 73 -1.84 15.60 -30.16
C ALA A 73 -1.81 14.12 -30.61
N GLY A 74 -2.95 13.45 -30.56
CA GLY A 74 -3.09 12.05 -30.96
C GLY A 74 -2.52 11.79 -32.36
N GLU A 75 -2.01 10.58 -32.55
CA GLU A 75 -1.42 10.07 -33.79
C GLU A 75 -2.42 10.07 -34.95
N SER A 76 -2.64 11.22 -35.59
CA SER A 76 -3.32 11.29 -36.89
C SER A 76 -3.11 12.64 -37.57
N ASP A 77 -1.85 13.09 -37.76
CA ASP A 77 -1.45 14.01 -38.84
C ASP A 77 0.05 14.35 -38.72
N ALA A 78 0.90 13.50 -39.31
CA ALA A 78 2.36 13.54 -39.14
C ALA A 78 3.13 14.49 -40.07
N GLU A 79 2.50 15.43 -40.80
CA GLU A 79 3.23 16.25 -41.78
C GLU A 79 3.11 17.77 -41.66
N ASN A 80 2.45 18.33 -40.62
CA ASN A 80 2.36 19.80 -40.46
C ASN A 80 2.37 20.35 -39.02
N LEU A 81 3.21 19.84 -38.11
CA LEU A 81 3.31 20.38 -36.74
C LEU A 81 4.75 20.65 -36.28
N ARG A 82 5.29 21.82 -36.62
CA ARG A 82 6.45 22.42 -35.92
C ARG A 82 6.16 23.75 -35.24
N SER A 83 4.90 24.18 -35.11
CA SER A 83 4.62 25.58 -34.75
C SER A 83 3.36 25.85 -33.91
N LYS A 84 2.92 24.92 -33.05
CA LYS A 84 2.01 25.22 -31.91
C LYS A 84 1.96 24.06 -30.90
N GLN A 85 3.01 23.88 -30.11
CA GLN A 85 2.89 23.10 -28.87
C GLN A 85 2.10 23.95 -27.87
N SER A 86 0.80 23.71 -27.73
CA SER A 86 0.01 24.34 -26.67
C SER A 86 0.36 23.70 -25.33
N LEU A 87 1.05 24.46 -24.48
CA LEU A 87 1.26 24.12 -23.08
C LEU A 87 -0.10 24.20 -22.37
N THR A 88 -0.60 23.05 -21.92
CA THR A 88 -1.84 22.98 -21.14
C THR A 88 -1.49 22.73 -19.68
N LYS A 89 -2.24 23.36 -18.79
CA LYS A 89 -2.09 23.14 -17.36
C LYS A 89 -2.65 21.76 -17.03
N GLN A 90 -1.84 20.93 -16.38
CA GLN A 90 -2.22 19.58 -15.96
C GLN A 90 -2.03 19.44 -14.45
N TYR A 91 -2.91 18.67 -13.82
CA TYR A 91 -2.86 18.35 -12.40
C TYR A 91 -2.50 16.88 -12.20
N LEU A 92 -1.56 16.60 -11.29
CA LEU A 92 -1.27 15.24 -10.85
C LEU A 92 -2.24 14.83 -9.76
N VAL A 93 -2.94 13.74 -9.98
CA VAL A 93 -4.08 13.32 -9.18
C VAL A 93 -3.82 11.97 -8.55
N LYS A 94 -4.05 11.87 -7.24
CA LYS A 94 -4.20 10.62 -6.50
C LYS A 94 -5.68 10.24 -6.43
N TRP A 95 -6.01 9.04 -6.86
CA TRP A 95 -7.39 8.51 -6.86
C TRP A 95 -7.74 7.83 -5.53
N LYS A 96 -9.02 7.85 -5.17
CA LYS A 96 -9.54 7.14 -4.00
C LYS A 96 -9.48 5.64 -4.24
N GLY A 97 -9.05 4.90 -3.22
CA GLY A 97 -8.99 3.44 -3.26
C GLY A 97 -7.83 2.86 -4.06
N LEU A 98 -7.03 3.69 -4.73
CA LEU A 98 -5.84 3.28 -5.49
C LEU A 98 -4.55 3.79 -4.84
N SER A 99 -3.45 3.09 -5.09
CA SER A 99 -2.12 3.48 -4.64
C SER A 99 -1.55 4.68 -5.40
N TYR A 100 -0.42 5.20 -4.93
CA TYR A 100 0.28 6.31 -5.61
C TYR A 100 0.87 5.90 -6.96
N MET A 101 0.99 4.61 -7.25
CA MET A 101 1.45 4.09 -8.55
C MET A 101 0.48 4.42 -9.68
N HIS A 102 -0.82 4.50 -9.38
CA HIS A 102 -1.88 4.83 -10.34
C HIS A 102 -2.14 6.34 -10.48
N CYS A 103 -1.26 7.19 -9.93
CA CYS A 103 -1.43 8.64 -10.08
C CYS A 103 -1.27 9.05 -11.55
N GLY A 104 -2.20 9.87 -12.03
CA GLY A 104 -2.25 10.30 -13.41
C GLY A 104 -2.26 11.81 -13.54
N TRP A 105 -1.72 12.29 -14.67
CA TRP A 105 -1.83 13.70 -15.06
C TRP A 105 -3.14 13.93 -15.81
N VAL A 106 -3.92 14.90 -15.33
CA VAL A 106 -5.22 15.24 -15.89
C VAL A 106 -5.20 16.70 -16.35
N PRO A 107 -5.57 16.99 -17.61
CA PRO A 107 -5.69 18.35 -18.12
C PRO A 107 -6.73 19.19 -17.37
N GLU A 108 -6.45 20.49 -17.20
CA GLU A 108 -7.36 21.44 -16.56
C GLU A 108 -8.73 21.52 -17.25
N GLU A 109 -8.78 21.30 -18.57
CA GLU A 109 -10.02 21.28 -19.34
C GLU A 109 -11.03 20.25 -18.81
N GLU A 110 -10.55 19.09 -18.36
CA GLU A 110 -11.41 18.05 -17.77
C GLU A 110 -11.96 18.48 -16.41
N PHE A 111 -11.16 19.19 -15.59
CA PHE A 111 -11.65 19.77 -14.34
C PHE A 111 -12.73 20.83 -14.58
N LEU A 112 -12.55 21.69 -15.61
CA LEU A 112 -13.51 22.73 -15.95
C LEU A 112 -14.87 22.15 -16.39
N LYS A 113 -14.87 21.02 -17.12
CA LYS A 113 -16.09 20.30 -17.47
C LYS A 113 -16.82 19.82 -16.20
N VAL A 114 -16.09 19.24 -15.25
CA VAL A 114 -16.66 18.66 -14.02
C VAL A 114 -17.03 19.71 -12.97
N PHE A 115 -16.41 20.90 -12.94
CA PHE A 115 -16.79 21.99 -12.03
C PHE A 115 -18.25 22.43 -12.15
N ARG A 116 -18.86 22.23 -13.33
CA ARG A 116 -20.28 22.55 -13.55
C ARG A 116 -21.21 21.59 -12.80
N ILE A 117 -20.74 20.37 -12.54
CA ILE A 117 -21.49 19.28 -11.91
C ILE A 117 -21.12 19.15 -10.43
N ASN A 118 -19.85 19.36 -10.08
CA ASN A 118 -19.32 19.14 -8.73
C ASN A 118 -18.56 20.38 -8.20
N GLN A 119 -19.25 21.22 -7.42
CA GLN A 119 -18.66 22.41 -6.79
C GLN A 119 -17.59 22.07 -5.74
N HIS A 120 -17.66 20.89 -5.09
CA HIS A 120 -16.65 20.50 -4.09
C HIS A 120 -15.27 20.32 -4.74
N LEU A 121 -15.22 19.81 -5.98
CA LEU A 121 -13.97 19.67 -6.72
C LEU A 121 -13.35 21.05 -7.00
N LYS A 122 -14.17 22.04 -7.35
CA LYS A 122 -13.73 23.43 -7.54
C LYS A 122 -13.12 24.02 -6.26
N THR A 123 -13.77 23.82 -5.12
CA THR A 123 -13.23 24.24 -3.82
C THR A 123 -11.92 23.54 -3.49
N LYS A 124 -11.80 22.24 -3.81
CA LYS A 124 -10.57 21.45 -3.60
C LYS A 124 -9.39 21.97 -4.42
N VAL A 125 -9.60 22.26 -5.71
CA VAL A 125 -8.58 22.86 -6.59
C VAL A 125 -8.19 24.26 -6.10
N ASN A 126 -9.16 25.10 -5.70
CA ASN A 126 -8.87 26.42 -5.15
C ASN A 126 -8.08 26.35 -3.83
N ASN A 127 -8.42 25.41 -2.94
CA ASN A 127 -7.68 25.16 -1.71
C ASN A 127 -6.25 24.67 -2.01
N PHE A 128 -6.07 23.85 -3.04
CA PHE A 128 -4.75 23.42 -3.50
C PHE A 128 -3.91 24.60 -3.99
N HIS A 129 -4.44 25.47 -4.85
CA HIS A 129 -3.73 26.67 -5.31
C HIS A 129 -3.36 27.61 -4.16
N ARG A 130 -4.24 27.80 -3.17
CA ARG A 130 -3.95 28.60 -1.97
C ARG A 130 -2.78 28.03 -1.16
N LYS A 131 -2.65 26.71 -1.10
CA LYS A 131 -1.56 26.02 -0.39
C LYS A 131 -0.25 26.00 -1.18
N MET A 132 -0.30 25.82 -2.50
CA MET A 132 0.91 25.79 -3.34
C MET A 132 1.49 27.17 -3.64
N GLY A 133 0.66 28.22 -3.66
CA GLY A 133 1.08 29.60 -3.95
C GLY A 133 2.30 30.10 -3.15
N PRO A 134 2.39 29.88 -1.83
CA PRO A 134 3.54 30.30 -1.02
C PRO A 134 4.66 29.25 -0.87
N VAL A 135 4.51 28.01 -1.38
CA VAL A 135 5.41 26.88 -1.09
C VAL A 135 6.46 26.63 -2.17
N ARG A 136 6.26 27.13 -3.41
CA ARG A 136 7.29 27.03 -4.45
C ARG A 136 8.42 28.04 -4.21
N LYS A 137 9.35 27.69 -3.32
CA LYS A 137 10.70 28.25 -3.33
C LYS A 137 11.46 27.61 -4.50
N PRO A 138 12.18 28.38 -5.32
CA PRO A 138 12.85 27.85 -6.52
C PRO A 138 14.06 26.93 -6.24
N ASP A 139 14.41 26.70 -4.96
CA ASP A 139 15.66 26.05 -4.53
C ASP A 139 15.43 24.74 -3.74
N GLU A 140 14.17 24.29 -3.62
CA GLU A 140 13.84 22.97 -3.05
C GLU A 140 13.32 22.05 -4.17
N ASP A 141 14.00 20.92 -4.38
CA ASP A 141 13.57 19.85 -5.29
C ASP A 141 12.22 19.29 -4.81
N PHE A 142 11.12 19.89 -5.25
CA PHE A 142 9.78 19.44 -4.93
C PHE A 142 9.49 18.13 -5.67
N VAL A 143 9.50 17.02 -4.94
CA VAL A 143 9.14 15.71 -5.46
C VAL A 143 7.66 15.42 -5.12
N ALA A 144 6.80 15.47 -6.14
CA ALA A 144 5.35 15.30 -5.97
C ALA A 144 4.95 13.89 -5.48
N ILE A 145 5.68 12.85 -5.92
CA ILE A 145 5.52 11.47 -5.46
C ILE A 145 6.90 10.97 -5.07
N ARG A 146 7.08 10.72 -3.77
CA ARG A 146 8.32 10.13 -3.27
C ARG A 146 8.48 8.71 -3.83
N PRO A 147 9.66 8.31 -4.34
CA PRO A 147 9.90 6.96 -4.86
C PRO A 147 9.57 5.84 -3.86
N GLU A 148 9.70 6.13 -2.56
CA GLU A 148 9.36 5.21 -1.48
C GLU A 148 7.86 4.86 -1.47
N TRP A 149 6.97 5.78 -1.84
CA TRP A 149 5.52 5.55 -1.82
C TRP A 149 5.02 4.63 -2.94
N THR A 150 5.83 4.44 -3.98
CA THR A 150 5.58 3.48 -5.08
C THR A 150 6.44 2.23 -4.95
N THR A 151 7.22 2.11 -3.88
CA THR A 151 8.06 0.94 -3.61
C THR A 151 7.34 0.01 -2.64
N VAL A 152 7.22 -1.27 -3.01
CA VAL A 152 6.63 -2.30 -2.15
C VAL A 152 7.52 -2.48 -0.91
N HIS A 153 6.90 -2.42 0.28
CA HIS A 153 7.56 -2.77 1.54
C HIS A 153 7.27 -4.23 1.91
N ARG A 154 6.01 -4.65 1.79
CA ARG A 154 5.56 -6.00 2.14
C ARG A 154 4.23 -6.33 1.48
N ILE A 155 4.00 -7.61 1.23
CA ILE A 155 2.68 -8.15 0.88
C ILE A 155 2.01 -8.74 2.10
N LEU A 156 0.76 -8.36 2.35
CA LEU A 156 -0.01 -8.75 3.53
C LEU A 156 -0.94 -9.93 3.25
N SER A 157 -1.53 -9.97 2.06
CA SER A 157 -2.50 -10.99 1.67
C SER A 157 -2.49 -11.19 0.16
N CYS A 158 -3.03 -12.32 -0.29
CA CYS A 158 -3.27 -12.59 -1.71
C CYS A 158 -4.73 -13.00 -1.93
N ARG A 159 -5.30 -12.60 -3.06
CA ARG A 159 -6.56 -13.10 -3.61
C ARG A 159 -6.26 -13.79 -4.92
N ASP A 160 -6.85 -14.96 -5.11
CA ASP A 160 -6.72 -15.73 -6.34
C ASP A 160 -8.07 -15.70 -7.06
N HIS A 161 -8.12 -14.97 -8.17
CA HIS A 161 -9.28 -14.89 -9.05
C HIS A 161 -9.12 -15.81 -10.28
N GLY A 162 -8.29 -16.86 -10.18
CA GLY A 162 -8.11 -17.89 -11.18
C GLY A 162 -7.14 -17.49 -12.30
N ALA A 163 -7.49 -16.49 -13.10
CA ALA A 163 -6.64 -15.99 -14.19
C ALA A 163 -5.66 -14.91 -13.72
N GLU A 164 -6.05 -14.11 -12.72
CA GLU A 164 -5.27 -13.00 -12.19
C GLU A 164 -5.19 -13.12 -10.67
N LYS A 165 -3.99 -12.89 -10.12
CA LYS A 165 -3.76 -12.82 -8.68
C LYS A 165 -3.60 -11.37 -8.27
N GLU A 166 -4.29 -11.02 -7.19
CA GLU A 166 -4.16 -9.72 -6.56
C GLU A 166 -3.44 -9.87 -5.22
N TYR A 167 -2.59 -8.91 -4.90
CA TYR A 167 -1.86 -8.87 -3.64
C TYR A 167 -2.20 -7.58 -2.89
N LEU A 168 -2.41 -7.69 -1.59
CA LEU A 168 -2.58 -6.53 -0.72
C LEU A 168 -1.19 -6.00 -0.34
N VAL A 169 -0.85 -4.84 -0.89
CA VAL A 169 0.48 -4.25 -0.81
C VAL A 169 0.55 -3.21 0.30
N LYS A 170 1.57 -3.34 1.15
CA LYS A 170 2.04 -2.30 2.06
C LYS A 170 3.21 -1.57 1.40
N TRP A 171 3.08 -0.25 1.24
CA TRP A 171 4.09 0.63 0.64
C TRP A 171 5.12 1.13 1.67
N LYS A 172 6.33 1.50 1.24
CA LYS A 172 7.35 2.09 2.12
C LYS A 172 6.92 3.48 2.58
N GLU A 173 7.28 3.83 3.81
CA GLU A 173 6.96 5.10 4.50
C GLU A 173 5.47 5.48 4.66
N LEU A 174 4.53 4.73 4.07
CA LEU A 174 3.09 4.94 4.22
C LEU A 174 2.52 4.15 5.41
N PRO A 175 1.39 4.56 6.01
CA PRO A 175 0.73 3.79 7.06
C PRO A 175 0.05 2.52 6.51
N TYR A 176 -0.41 1.64 7.39
CA TYR A 176 -1.16 0.44 6.98
C TYR A 176 -2.55 0.78 6.39
N ASP A 177 -3.09 1.96 6.68
CA ASP A 177 -4.37 2.41 6.14
C ASP A 177 -4.30 2.74 4.64
N GLU A 178 -3.11 3.02 4.11
CA GLU A 178 -2.87 3.24 2.68
C GLU A 178 -2.38 1.94 1.98
N CYS A 179 -2.81 0.77 2.46
CA CYS A 179 -2.60 -0.49 1.73
C CYS A 179 -3.66 -0.67 0.63
N HIS A 180 -3.22 -1.10 -0.55
CA HIS A 180 -4.09 -1.26 -1.72
C HIS A 180 -3.91 -2.64 -2.35
N TRP A 181 -4.97 -3.14 -2.99
CA TRP A 181 -4.90 -4.37 -3.78
C TRP A 181 -4.33 -4.03 -5.16
N GLU A 182 -3.30 -4.77 -5.55
CA GLU A 182 -2.59 -4.58 -6.82
C GLU A 182 -2.50 -5.92 -7.56
N LEU A 183 -2.53 -5.86 -8.88
CA LEU A 183 -2.40 -7.05 -9.73
C LEU A 183 -0.95 -7.54 -9.75
N GLU A 184 -0.75 -8.85 -9.90
CA GLU A 184 0.58 -9.47 -10.05
C GLU A 184 1.39 -8.86 -11.21
N SER A 185 0.72 -8.42 -12.28
CA SER A 185 1.36 -7.72 -13.41
C SER A 185 2.01 -6.40 -13.00
N ASP A 186 1.33 -5.64 -12.14
CA ASP A 186 1.73 -4.28 -11.76
C ASP A 186 2.90 -4.30 -10.77
N ILE A 187 2.94 -5.32 -9.92
CA ILE A 187 4.00 -5.52 -8.93
C ILE A 187 5.10 -6.50 -9.38
N SER A 188 5.14 -6.86 -10.66
CA SER A 188 6.10 -7.82 -11.22
C SER A 188 7.56 -7.43 -10.98
N LEU A 189 7.86 -6.13 -10.82
CA LEU A 189 9.18 -5.62 -10.45
C LEU A 189 9.61 -6.00 -9.02
N PHE A 190 8.67 -6.37 -8.15
CA PHE A 190 8.86 -6.68 -6.73
C PHE A 190 8.64 -8.17 -6.43
N GLN A 191 9.11 -9.03 -7.35
CA GLN A 191 8.94 -10.48 -7.24
C GLN A 191 9.58 -11.06 -5.97
N ALA A 192 10.69 -10.48 -5.51
CA ALA A 192 11.36 -10.90 -4.28
C ALA A 192 10.45 -10.78 -3.04
N GLU A 193 9.64 -9.73 -2.98
CA GLU A 193 8.66 -9.53 -1.90
C GLU A 193 7.50 -10.52 -1.98
N ILE A 194 7.07 -10.90 -3.19
CA ILE A 194 6.04 -11.93 -3.44
C ILE A 194 6.54 -13.29 -2.97
N GLU A 195 7.77 -13.65 -3.36
CA GLU A 195 8.41 -14.90 -2.94
C GLU A 195 8.57 -14.95 -1.41
N ARG A 196 9.02 -13.84 -0.80
CA ARG A 196 9.15 -13.71 0.65
C ARG A 196 7.80 -13.94 1.36
N PHE A 197 6.72 -13.37 0.84
CA PHE A 197 5.37 -13.61 1.36
C PHE A 197 4.97 -15.09 1.25
N ASN A 198 5.23 -15.74 0.11
CA ASN A 198 4.91 -17.15 -0.09
C ASN A 198 5.71 -18.07 0.86
N ILE A 199 6.98 -17.76 1.10
CA ILE A 199 7.82 -18.45 2.10
C ILE A 199 7.19 -18.34 3.48
N PHE A 200 6.84 -17.14 3.94
CA PHE A 200 6.23 -16.94 5.26
C PHE A 200 4.84 -17.59 5.39
N ARG A 201 4.03 -17.54 4.34
CA ARG A 201 2.72 -18.17 4.30
C ARG A 201 2.84 -19.69 4.42
N SER A 202 3.80 -20.30 3.72
CA SER A 202 4.04 -21.75 3.79
C SER A 202 4.53 -22.18 5.18
N ARG A 203 5.44 -21.42 5.80
CA ARG A 203 5.94 -21.69 7.16
C ARG A 203 4.83 -21.59 8.20
N SER A 204 3.99 -20.55 8.11
CA SER A 204 2.86 -20.35 9.03
C SER A 204 1.83 -21.49 8.95
N ARG A 205 1.55 -22.00 7.74
CA ARG A 205 0.69 -23.18 7.55
C ARG A 205 1.29 -24.45 8.15
N LYS A 206 2.60 -24.68 7.96
CA LYS A 206 3.31 -25.84 8.55
C LYS A 206 3.23 -25.84 10.08
N ILE A 207 3.47 -24.67 10.71
CA ILE A 207 3.39 -24.52 12.17
C ILE A 207 1.95 -24.76 12.66
N SER A 208 0.95 -24.20 11.98
CA SER A 208 -0.46 -24.37 12.34
C SER A 208 -0.91 -25.83 12.26
N TYR A 209 -0.49 -26.55 11.23
CA TYR A 209 -0.79 -27.98 11.06
C TYR A 209 -0.12 -28.84 12.16
N CYS A 210 1.12 -28.54 12.53
CA CYS A 210 1.83 -29.27 13.59
C CYS A 210 1.14 -29.11 14.96
N LYS A 211 0.67 -27.89 15.28
CA LYS A 211 -0.09 -27.62 16.52
C LYS A 211 -1.42 -28.37 16.61
N GLN A 212 -2.12 -28.57 15.48
CA GLN A 212 -3.39 -29.32 15.47
C GLN A 212 -3.21 -30.81 15.71
N LYS A 213 -2.05 -31.38 15.36
CA LYS A 213 -1.77 -32.82 15.50
C LYS A 213 -1.26 -33.22 16.90
N GLY A 214 -0.83 -32.27 17.73
CA GLY A 214 -0.20 -32.53 19.05
C GLY A 214 -1.06 -32.23 20.29
N SER A 215 -2.39 -32.11 20.18
CA SER A 215 -3.18 -31.37 21.19
C SER A 215 -3.59 -32.07 22.49
N VAL A 216 -3.10 -33.27 22.87
CA VAL A 216 -3.52 -33.85 24.18
C VAL A 216 -2.42 -34.54 25.01
N SER A 217 -1.19 -34.74 24.53
CA SER A 217 -0.15 -35.45 25.32
C SER A 217 1.25 -34.81 25.33
N ASP A 218 1.57 -33.89 24.41
CA ASP A 218 2.96 -33.56 24.10
C ASP A 218 3.50 -32.26 24.72
N ASP A 219 2.66 -31.40 25.31
CA ASP A 219 3.17 -30.16 25.93
C ASP A 219 4.13 -30.46 27.10
N ALA A 220 3.95 -31.58 27.80
CA ALA A 220 4.87 -32.03 28.85
C ALA A 220 6.13 -32.74 28.31
N GLU A 221 6.08 -33.34 27.11
CA GLU A 221 7.20 -34.06 26.51
C GLU A 221 8.09 -33.17 25.62
N LEU A 222 7.53 -32.14 24.97
CA LEU A 222 8.30 -31.11 24.25
C LEU A 222 9.11 -30.23 25.21
N ILE A 223 8.62 -30.00 26.43
CA ILE A 223 9.38 -29.37 27.51
C ILE A 223 10.52 -30.30 28.00
N LYS A 224 10.33 -31.62 27.93
CA LYS A 224 11.36 -32.62 28.31
C LYS A 224 12.41 -32.87 27.22
N GLN A 225 12.09 -32.64 25.94
CA GLN A 225 13.03 -32.68 24.82
C GLN A 225 13.67 -31.31 24.55
N GLN A 226 13.86 -30.47 25.57
CA GLN A 226 14.76 -29.34 25.45
C GLN A 226 16.15 -29.90 25.16
N LYS A 227 16.53 -29.88 23.87
CA LYS A 227 17.85 -30.26 23.37
C LYS A 227 18.89 -29.67 24.32
N GLU A 228 19.79 -30.53 24.78
CA GLU A 228 20.98 -30.16 25.53
C GLU A 228 21.53 -28.83 24.99
N PHE A 229 21.66 -27.84 25.88
CA PHE A 229 22.12 -26.51 25.50
C PHE A 229 23.45 -26.63 24.77
N GLN A 230 23.45 -26.32 23.48
CA GLN A 230 24.68 -26.25 22.69
C GLN A 230 25.13 -24.79 22.65
N GLN A 231 26.32 -24.55 23.21
CA GLN A 231 26.96 -23.25 23.19
C GLN A 231 27.42 -22.92 21.76
N TYR A 232 27.16 -21.69 21.32
CA TYR A 232 27.70 -21.20 20.07
C TYR A 232 29.12 -20.68 20.30
N GLU A 233 30.11 -21.33 19.69
CA GLU A 233 31.52 -20.88 19.69
C GLU A 233 31.78 -19.78 18.65
N HIS A 234 30.94 -19.72 17.61
CA HIS A 234 31.01 -18.75 16.53
C HIS A 234 29.65 -18.09 16.29
N SER A 235 29.66 -16.95 15.59
CA SER A 235 28.44 -16.25 15.21
C SER A 235 27.51 -17.19 14.42
N PRO A 236 26.23 -17.33 14.81
CA PRO A 236 25.33 -18.27 14.14
C PRO A 236 25.13 -17.95 12.65
N GLU A 237 25.16 -18.97 11.79
CA GLU A 237 25.07 -18.83 10.32
C GLU A 237 23.74 -18.25 9.83
N PHE A 238 22.69 -18.32 10.65
CA PHE A 238 21.38 -17.78 10.31
C PHE A 238 21.29 -16.26 10.45
N LEU A 239 22.31 -15.60 11.00
CA LEU A 239 22.35 -14.15 11.09
C LEU A 239 23.01 -13.56 9.85
N SER A 240 22.30 -12.68 9.16
CA SER A 240 22.80 -12.06 7.91
C SER A 240 23.50 -10.71 8.14
N GLY A 241 23.41 -10.16 9.34
CA GLY A 241 23.86 -8.79 9.66
C GLY A 241 25.37 -8.60 9.85
N GLY A 242 26.13 -9.70 9.84
CA GLY A 242 27.57 -9.74 10.10
C GLY A 242 27.93 -10.69 11.24
N THR A 243 29.14 -10.56 11.76
CA THR A 243 29.63 -11.36 12.89
C THR A 243 29.33 -10.65 14.21
N LEU A 244 28.73 -11.37 15.16
CA LEU A 244 28.55 -10.85 16.52
C LEU A 244 29.91 -10.65 17.22
N HIS A 245 30.03 -9.57 18.01
CA HIS A 245 31.18 -9.42 18.88
C HIS A 245 31.20 -10.49 19.97
N LEU A 246 32.39 -10.82 20.51
CA LEU A 246 32.54 -11.90 21.51
C LEU A 246 31.62 -11.71 22.72
N TYR A 247 31.52 -10.49 23.26
CA TYR A 247 30.64 -10.18 24.39
C TYR A 247 29.14 -10.30 24.03
N GLN A 248 28.77 -10.09 22.76
CA GLN A 248 27.39 -10.29 22.29
C GLN A 248 27.07 -11.77 22.13
N LEU A 249 28.05 -12.57 21.70
CA LEU A 249 27.94 -14.03 21.63
C LEU A 249 27.82 -14.64 23.03
N GLU A 250 28.58 -14.13 24.00
CA GLU A 250 28.45 -14.50 25.41
C GLU A 250 27.05 -14.17 25.94
N GLY A 251 26.54 -12.96 25.67
CA GLY A 251 25.18 -12.56 26.01
C GLY A 251 24.11 -13.47 25.37
N LEU A 252 24.28 -13.85 24.11
CA LEU A 252 23.40 -14.80 23.43
C LEU A 252 23.42 -16.18 24.10
N ASN A 253 24.60 -16.72 24.37
CA ASN A 253 24.77 -18.00 25.04
C ASN A 253 24.16 -17.99 26.44
N PHE A 254 24.31 -16.88 27.18
CA PHE A 254 23.67 -16.67 28.48
C PHE A 254 22.13 -16.69 28.40
N LEU A 255 21.54 -16.00 27.42
CA LEU A 255 20.09 -16.00 27.20
C LEU A 255 19.56 -17.40 26.86
N ARG A 256 20.26 -18.10 25.96
CA ARG A 256 19.96 -19.47 25.55
C ARG A 256 20.03 -20.46 26.71
N PHE A 257 21.07 -20.37 27.53
CA PHE A 257 21.24 -21.19 28.72
C PHE A 257 20.16 -20.91 29.77
N SER A 258 19.79 -19.64 29.94
CA SER A 258 18.71 -19.29 30.87
C SER A 258 17.35 -19.77 30.39
N TRP A 259 17.12 -19.75 29.07
CA TRP A 259 15.93 -20.29 28.42
C TRP A 259 15.80 -21.81 28.62
N SER A 260 16.89 -22.58 28.49
CA SER A 260 16.87 -24.04 28.77
C SER A 260 16.62 -24.36 30.25
N LYS A 261 16.86 -23.40 31.15
CA LYS A 261 16.51 -23.51 32.57
C LYS A 261 15.14 -22.94 32.93
N GLN A 262 14.41 -22.40 31.96
CA GLN A 262 13.13 -21.70 32.15
C GLN A 262 13.23 -20.55 33.18
N THR A 263 14.38 -19.88 33.24
CA THR A 263 14.59 -18.71 34.12
C THR A 263 14.45 -17.41 33.34
N HIS A 264 13.71 -16.45 33.91
CA HIS A 264 13.61 -15.10 33.35
C HIS A 264 14.94 -14.35 33.50
N VAL A 265 15.28 -13.52 32.51
CA VAL A 265 16.57 -12.82 32.43
C VAL A 265 16.35 -11.33 32.30
N ILE A 266 17.23 -10.56 32.95
CA ILE A 266 17.37 -9.12 32.76
C ILE A 266 18.75 -8.86 32.18
N LEU A 267 18.81 -8.31 30.96
CA LEU A 267 20.06 -7.85 30.34
C LEU A 267 20.35 -6.42 30.80
N ALA A 268 21.32 -6.27 31.70
CA ALA A 268 21.70 -5.00 32.31
C ALA A 268 23.02 -4.44 31.75
N ASP A 269 23.33 -4.72 30.48
CA ASP A 269 24.55 -4.23 29.82
C ASP A 269 24.54 -2.70 29.65
N GLU A 270 25.73 -2.10 29.53
CA GLU A 270 25.93 -0.69 29.23
C GLU A 270 25.15 -0.25 27.96
N MET A 271 24.73 1.01 27.93
CA MET A 271 24.03 1.58 26.78
C MET A 271 24.96 1.57 25.55
N GLY A 272 24.46 1.08 24.41
CA GLY A 272 25.24 1.04 23.17
C GLY A 272 25.97 -0.28 22.89
N LEU A 273 26.04 -1.22 23.84
CA LEU A 273 26.66 -2.55 23.63
C LEU A 273 25.84 -3.50 22.71
N GLY A 274 24.77 -3.03 22.09
CA GLY A 274 24.01 -3.86 21.15
C GLY A 274 23.08 -4.89 21.81
N LYS A 275 22.49 -4.56 22.96
CA LYS A 275 21.40 -5.35 23.59
C LYS A 275 20.28 -5.73 22.62
N THR A 276 19.95 -4.82 21.70
CA THR A 276 18.98 -5.05 20.61
C THR A 276 19.42 -6.21 19.73
N ILE A 277 20.69 -6.24 19.31
CA ILE A 277 21.25 -7.27 18.43
C ILE A 277 21.30 -8.62 19.18
N GLN A 278 21.75 -8.63 20.44
CA GLN A 278 21.72 -9.83 21.30
C GLN A 278 20.30 -10.41 21.40
N SER A 279 19.30 -9.54 21.62
CA SER A 279 17.89 -9.93 21.72
C SER A 279 17.36 -10.49 20.39
N ILE A 280 17.69 -9.85 19.25
CA ILE A 280 17.31 -10.33 17.92
C ILE A 280 17.94 -11.68 17.63
N ALA A 281 19.24 -11.85 17.93
CA ALA A 281 19.94 -13.11 17.76
C ALA A 281 19.32 -14.23 18.60
N PHE A 282 18.93 -13.91 19.83
CA PHE A 282 18.22 -14.84 20.70
C PHE A 282 16.87 -15.26 20.10
N LEU A 283 16.04 -14.31 19.67
CA LEU A 283 14.74 -14.62 19.04
C LEU A 283 14.90 -15.40 17.72
N ALA A 284 15.92 -15.09 16.93
CA ALA A 284 16.23 -15.80 15.70
C ALA A 284 16.64 -17.26 15.96
N SER A 285 17.38 -17.52 17.04
CA SER A 285 17.72 -18.88 17.47
C SER A 285 16.48 -19.70 17.89
N LEU A 286 15.53 -19.06 18.59
CA LEU A 286 14.28 -19.69 19.01
C LEU A 286 13.38 -20.01 17.82
N LEU A 287 13.41 -19.18 16.78
CA LEU A 287 12.68 -19.45 15.54
C LEU A 287 13.17 -20.72 14.83
N GLN A 288 14.47 -21.05 14.92
CA GLN A 288 14.99 -22.30 14.37
C GLN A 288 14.46 -23.54 15.11
N GLU A 289 14.15 -23.38 16.40
CA GLU A 289 13.55 -24.40 17.25
C GLU A 289 12.01 -24.43 17.13
N ASN A 290 11.44 -23.66 16.20
CA ASN A 290 9.99 -23.48 16.02
C ASN A 290 9.25 -22.91 17.24
N ALA A 291 9.97 -22.31 18.20
CA ALA A 291 9.36 -21.57 19.30
C ALA A 291 8.87 -20.22 18.76
N SER A 292 7.56 -20.10 18.49
CA SER A 292 6.91 -18.87 18.01
C SER A 292 5.41 -18.90 18.37
N PRO A 293 4.72 -17.75 18.54
CA PRO A 293 5.15 -16.36 18.29
C PRO A 293 5.87 -15.68 19.47
N HIS A 294 6.50 -14.54 19.20
CA HIS A 294 7.16 -13.69 20.20
C HIS A 294 6.63 -12.25 20.15
N LEU A 295 6.56 -11.60 21.31
CA LEU A 295 6.16 -10.20 21.44
C LEU A 295 7.36 -9.38 21.94
N VAL A 296 7.70 -8.32 21.21
CA VAL A 296 8.70 -7.33 21.62
C VAL A 296 7.99 -6.03 21.89
N VAL A 297 8.12 -5.50 23.10
CA VAL A 297 7.56 -4.21 23.50
C VAL A 297 8.69 -3.21 23.62
N ALA A 298 8.61 -2.11 22.89
CA ALA A 298 9.63 -1.07 22.90
C ALA A 298 8.99 0.33 22.75
N PRO A 299 9.65 1.40 23.23
CA PRO A 299 9.19 2.78 23.03
C PRO A 299 9.03 3.15 21.55
N LEU A 300 8.03 3.98 21.24
CA LEU A 300 7.69 4.41 19.87
C LEU A 300 8.88 4.98 19.10
N SER A 301 9.75 5.74 19.77
CA SER A 301 10.96 6.33 19.19
C SER A 301 11.97 5.30 18.71
N THR A 302 11.97 4.10 19.29
CA THR A 302 12.93 3.04 18.99
C THR A 302 12.38 1.98 18.04
N LEU A 303 11.07 1.95 17.76
CA LEU A 303 10.45 0.93 16.92
C LEU A 303 11.05 0.86 15.50
N ARG A 304 11.31 2.02 14.88
CA ARG A 304 11.97 2.09 13.57
C ARG A 304 13.39 1.51 13.60
N ASN A 305 14.10 1.69 14.72
CA ASN A 305 15.42 1.10 14.89
C ASN A 305 15.33 -0.42 15.01
N TRP A 306 14.39 -0.94 15.82
CA TRP A 306 14.13 -2.36 15.92
C TRP A 306 13.80 -2.99 14.57
N GLU A 307 12.92 -2.38 13.78
CA GLU A 307 12.55 -2.86 12.44
C GLU A 307 13.77 -2.98 11.52
N ARG A 308 14.61 -1.94 11.45
CA ARG A 308 15.86 -1.95 10.66
C ARG A 308 16.83 -3.03 11.13
N GLU A 309 17.02 -3.18 12.44
CA GLU A 309 17.92 -4.19 12.99
C GLU A 309 17.39 -5.61 12.71
N PHE A 310 16.09 -5.84 12.78
CA PHE A 310 15.49 -7.12 12.39
C PHE A 310 15.66 -7.41 10.90
N GLU A 311 15.46 -6.43 10.02
CA GLU A 311 15.69 -6.59 8.59
C GLU A 311 17.15 -6.90 8.25
N ARG A 312 18.08 -6.28 8.98
CA ARG A 312 19.52 -6.48 8.79
C ARG A 312 20.01 -7.82 9.34
N TRP A 313 19.66 -8.16 10.58
CA TRP A 313 20.23 -9.31 11.29
C TRP A 313 19.43 -10.59 11.09
N ALA A 314 18.11 -10.51 10.94
CA ALA A 314 17.23 -11.66 10.88
C ALA A 314 16.13 -11.51 9.79
N PRO A 315 16.49 -11.34 8.50
CA PRO A 315 15.53 -11.15 7.41
C PRO A 315 14.56 -12.34 7.22
N GLN A 316 14.93 -13.53 7.69
CA GLN A 316 14.11 -14.73 7.72
C GLN A 316 12.97 -14.70 8.74
N MET A 317 12.90 -13.67 9.60
CA MET A 317 11.82 -13.47 10.55
C MET A 317 10.75 -12.57 9.94
N ASN A 318 9.47 -12.93 10.13
CA ASN A 318 8.36 -12.08 9.73
C ASN A 318 8.00 -11.13 10.90
N VAL A 319 8.55 -9.92 10.89
CA VAL A 319 8.35 -8.93 11.96
C VAL A 319 7.22 -7.99 11.59
N VAL A 320 6.18 -7.87 12.41
CA VAL A 320 5.05 -6.95 12.16
C VAL A 320 5.04 -5.90 13.26
N CYS A 321 5.27 -4.64 12.89
CA CYS A 321 5.21 -3.52 13.80
C CYS A 321 3.76 -3.04 13.96
N TYR A 322 3.24 -3.11 15.18
CA TYR A 322 1.90 -2.62 15.50
C TYR A 322 2.01 -1.25 16.18
N VAL A 323 1.58 -0.21 15.46
CA VAL A 323 1.56 1.17 15.97
C VAL A 323 0.15 1.71 15.87
N CYS A 324 -0.50 1.93 17.01
CA CYS A 324 -1.79 2.62 17.04
C CYS A 324 -1.56 4.13 16.89
N TRP A 325 -1.77 4.66 15.69
CA TRP A 325 -1.86 6.12 15.45
C TRP A 325 -3.29 6.68 15.65
N ASN A 326 -4.13 5.99 16.41
CA ASN A 326 -5.48 6.45 16.73
C ASN A 326 -5.51 7.09 18.12
N PHE A 327 -4.76 8.18 18.29
CA PHE A 327 -5.21 9.22 19.20
C PHE A 327 -5.78 10.35 18.33
N PRO A 328 -7.12 10.50 18.25
CA PRO A 328 -7.64 11.77 17.78
C PRO A 328 -7.11 12.81 18.75
N SER A 329 -6.23 13.67 18.25
CA SER A 329 -5.90 14.93 18.88
C SER A 329 -7.21 15.67 19.10
N SER A 330 -7.71 15.61 20.34
CA SER A 330 -8.86 16.36 20.84
C SER A 330 -8.63 17.86 20.73
#